data_AF-F0T1D8-F1
#
_entry.id   AF-F0T1D8-F1
#
_cell.length_a   1.000
_cell.length_b   1.000
_cell.length_c   1.000
_cell.angle_alpha   90.00
_cell.angle_beta   90.00
_cell.angle_gamma   90.00
#
_symmetry.space_group_name_H-M   'P 1'
#
loop_
_entity.id
_entity.type
_entity.pdbx_description
1 polymer ?
#
loop_
_entity_poly.entity_id
_entity_poly.type
_entity_poly.pdbx_seq_one_letter_code
_entity_poly.pdbx_strand_id
1 'polypeptide(L)'
;MWNPNKSVILSSICTKAAIVLVILTAFAMPHLVPTYVNFAGKDPEIIRPLLLTVYACALPGLLSLICLNRLLANIRQGEVFAEKNVRLLRVLSWCSFIVSAILFISGFYYILFVMIAICAAFLGLILRVIKNVFEQAIVIKQENDFTI
;
A
#
# COMPACT_ATOMS: atom_id res chain seq x y z
N MET A 1 -25.45 -11.52 11.71
CA MET A 1 -25.52 -10.99 10.32
C MET A 1 -24.40 -9.97 10.13
N TRP A 2 -23.53 -10.18 9.14
CA TRP A 2 -22.38 -9.30 8.85
C TRP A 2 -22.88 -8.02 8.16
N ASN A 3 -22.58 -6.84 8.73
CA ASN A 3 -23.05 -5.53 8.23
C ASN A 3 -21.85 -4.76 7.61
N PRO A 4 -21.99 -4.09 6.46
CA PRO A 4 -20.95 -3.25 5.84
C PRO A 4 -20.18 -2.37 6.82
N ASN A 5 -20.85 -1.77 7.81
CA ASN A 5 -20.19 -0.94 8.82
C ASN A 5 -19.22 -1.72 9.73
N LYS A 6 -19.53 -2.98 10.07
CA LYS A 6 -18.63 -3.85 10.85
C LYS A 6 -17.39 -4.23 10.03
N SER A 7 -17.56 -4.46 8.73
CA SER A 7 -16.46 -4.74 7.80
C SER A 7 -15.47 -3.58 7.71
N VAL A 8 -15.96 -2.36 7.55
CA VAL A 8 -15.11 -1.15 7.47
C VAL A 8 -14.36 -0.91 8.78
N ILE A 9 -15.00 -1.12 9.94
CA ILE A 9 -14.36 -1.00 11.25
C ILE A 9 -13.23 -2.01 11.39
N LEU A 10 -13.46 -3.29 11.05
CA LEU A 10 -12.45 -4.32 11.12
C LEU A 10 -11.25 -4.00 10.22
N SER A 11 -11.50 -3.58 8.97
CA SER A 11 -10.46 -3.15 8.04
C SER A 11 -9.65 -1.96 8.55
N SER A 12 -10.29 -0.99 9.22
CA SER A 12 -9.59 0.16 9.81
C SER A 12 -8.69 -0.25 10.97
N ILE A 13 -9.17 -1.14 11.85
CA ILE A 13 -8.37 -1.66 12.97
C ILE A 13 -7.18 -2.45 12.43
N CYS A 14 -7.41 -3.33 11.45
CA CYS A 14 -6.37 -4.10 10.78
C CYS A 14 -5.32 -3.19 10.14
N THR A 15 -5.74 -2.13 9.45
CA THR A 15 -4.83 -1.17 8.82
C THR A 15 -3.96 -0.44 9.86
N LYS A 16 -4.54 -0.04 10.99
CA LYS A 16 -3.78 0.59 12.09
C LYS A 16 -2.77 -0.37 12.72
N ALA A 17 -3.17 -1.62 12.95
CA ALA A 17 -2.27 -2.65 13.44
C ALA A 17 -1.11 -2.89 12.45
N ALA A 18 -1.40 -2.93 11.15
CA ALA A 18 -0.37 -3.04 10.12
C ALA A 18 0.60 -1.86 10.11
N ILE A 19 0.13 -0.62 10.31
CA ILE A 19 1.00 0.56 10.44
C ILE A 19 1.96 0.40 11.62
N VAL A 20 1.44 0.05 12.79
CA VAL A 20 2.27 -0.15 14.00
C VAL A 20 3.29 -1.26 13.76
N LEU A 21 2.85 -2.38 13.17
CA LEU A 21 3.72 -3.50 12.86
C LEU A 21 4.85 -3.10 11.90
N VAL A 22 4.56 -2.36 10.82
CA VAL A 22 5.57 -1.88 9.87
C VAL A 22 6.57 -0.95 10.54
N ILE A 23 6.12 -0.08 11.45
CA ILE A 23 7.02 0.81 12.20
C ILE A 23 7.94 -0.02 13.11
N LEU A 24 7.37 -0.97 13.87
CA LEU A 24 8.15 -1.84 14.75
C LEU A 24 9.18 -2.67 13.97
N THR A 25 8.78 -3.26 12.84
CA THR A 25 9.70 -4.04 12.02
C THR A 25 10.76 -3.17 11.36
N ALA A 26 10.45 -1.91 10.98
CA ALA A 26 11.45 -0.97 10.48
C ALA A 26 12.54 -0.63 11.52
N PHE A 27 12.19 -0.55 12.80
CA PHE A 27 13.16 -0.39 13.89
C PHE A 27 13.95 -1.68 14.17
N ALA A 28 13.33 -2.85 14.04
CA ALA A 28 13.99 -4.14 14.22
C ALA A 28 14.88 -4.54 13.03
N MET A 29 14.71 -3.92 11.87
CA MET A 29 15.36 -4.29 10.61
C MET A 29 16.90 -4.35 10.64
N PRO A 30 17.62 -3.43 11.34
CA PRO A 30 19.08 -3.50 11.45
C PRO A 30 19.58 -4.76 12.16
N HIS A 31 18.76 -5.38 13.02
CA HIS A 31 19.07 -6.65 13.67
C HIS A 31 18.58 -7.85 12.86
N LEU A 32 17.40 -7.73 12.23
CA LEU A 32 16.79 -8.83 11.47
C LEU A 32 17.57 -9.17 10.18
N VAL A 33 18.00 -8.15 9.43
CA VAL A 33 18.66 -8.37 8.12
C VAL A 33 20.00 -9.12 8.25
N PRO A 34 20.93 -8.74 9.13
CA PRO A 34 22.17 -9.50 9.31
C PRO A 34 21.90 -10.93 9.81
N THR A 35 20.95 -11.10 10.73
CA THR A 35 20.57 -12.42 11.25
C THR A 35 20.05 -13.33 10.14
N TYR A 36 19.20 -12.80 9.25
CA TYR A 36 18.70 -13.54 8.09
C TYR A 36 19.81 -13.90 7.10
N VAL A 37 20.71 -12.95 6.77
CA VAL A 37 21.80 -13.20 5.82
C VAL A 37 22.76 -14.27 6.36
N ASN A 38 23.09 -14.21 7.65
CA ASN A 38 23.91 -15.22 8.32
C ASN A 38 23.23 -16.60 8.32
N PHE A 39 21.93 -16.66 8.62
CA PHE A 39 21.16 -17.91 8.61
C PHE A 39 21.02 -18.50 7.20
N ALA A 40 20.84 -17.66 6.19
CA ALA A 40 20.73 -18.07 4.79
C ALA A 40 22.08 -18.40 4.14
N GLY A 41 23.21 -18.19 4.85
CA GLY A 41 24.55 -18.41 4.32
C GLY A 41 24.90 -17.53 3.12
N LYS A 42 24.31 -16.33 3.04
CA LYS A 42 24.55 -15.39 1.93
C LYS A 42 25.71 -14.46 2.22
N ASP A 43 26.28 -13.89 1.16
CA ASP A 43 27.38 -12.93 1.28
C ASP A 43 26.96 -11.71 2.13
N PRO A 44 27.77 -11.34 3.15
CA PRO A 44 27.50 -10.19 4.01
C PRO A 44 27.40 -8.86 3.26
N GLU A 45 27.98 -8.77 2.05
CA GLU A 45 27.92 -7.57 1.22
C GLU A 45 26.49 -7.20 0.80
N ILE A 46 25.57 -8.18 0.76
CA ILE A 46 24.16 -7.98 0.39
C ILE A 46 23.37 -7.28 1.53
N ILE A 47 23.88 -7.26 2.76
CA ILE A 47 23.20 -6.65 3.91
C ILE A 47 22.89 -5.17 3.66
N ARG A 48 23.86 -4.40 3.17
CA ARG A 48 23.69 -2.95 2.90
C ARG A 48 22.64 -2.65 1.84
N PRO A 49 22.73 -3.20 0.60
CA PRO A 49 21.71 -2.94 -0.43
C PRO A 49 20.34 -3.47 -0.01
N LEU A 50 20.27 -4.63 0.67
CA LEU A 50 19.00 -5.17 1.16
C LEU A 50 18.32 -4.25 2.17
N LEU A 51 19.08 -3.71 3.13
CA LEU A 51 18.57 -2.79 4.13
C LEU A 51 18.11 -1.47 3.48
N LEU A 52 18.87 -0.96 2.51
CA LEU A 52 18.50 0.23 1.74
C LEU A 52 17.18 0.02 0.98
N THR A 53 17.03 -1.10 0.28
CA THR A 53 15.79 -1.47 -0.42
C THR A 53 14.60 -1.54 0.53
N VAL A 54 14.77 -2.17 1.69
CA VAL A 54 13.69 -2.28 2.67
C VAL A 54 13.25 -0.91 3.17
N TYR A 55 14.18 -0.03 3.54
CA TYR A 55 13.84 1.32 3.98
C TYR A 55 13.24 2.16 2.83
N ALA A 56 13.74 2.01 1.61
CA ALA A 56 13.19 2.68 0.44
C ALA A 56 11.75 2.24 0.14
N CYS A 57 11.41 0.96 0.34
CA CYS A 57 10.04 0.45 0.21
C CYS A 57 9.15 0.80 1.42
N ALA A 58 9.72 0.93 2.62
CA ALA A 58 8.97 1.24 3.83
C ALA A 58 8.29 2.61 3.76
N LEU A 59 8.93 3.61 3.16
CA LEU A 59 8.37 4.96 2.98
C LEU A 59 7.05 4.97 2.16
N PRO A 60 7.02 4.53 0.89
CA PRO A 60 5.79 4.45 0.11
C PRO A 60 4.81 3.42 0.70
N GLY A 61 5.29 2.35 1.33
CA GLY A 61 4.46 1.40 2.06
C GLY A 61 3.67 2.03 3.21
N LEU A 62 4.33 2.79 4.08
CA LEU A 62 3.67 3.52 5.18
C LEU A 62 2.70 4.59 4.66
N LEU A 63 3.10 5.34 3.63
CA LEU A 63 2.21 6.32 2.98
C LEU A 63 0.96 5.64 2.43
N SER A 64 1.10 4.44 1.83
CA SER A 64 -0.02 3.66 1.32
C SER A 64 -1.01 3.28 2.43
N LEU A 65 -0.50 2.80 3.57
CA LEU A 65 -1.33 2.43 4.71
C LEU A 65 -2.05 3.62 5.35
N ILE A 66 -1.37 4.78 5.45
CA ILE A 66 -1.99 6.02 5.95
C ILE A 66 -3.11 6.47 5.01
N CYS A 67 -2.88 6.43 3.70
CA CYS A 67 -3.90 6.77 2.70
C CYS A 67 -5.10 5.81 2.78
N LEU A 68 -4.85 4.50 2.93
CA LEU A 68 -5.89 3.50 3.09
C LEU A 68 -6.71 3.74 4.37
N ASN A 69 -6.05 4.05 5.49
CA ASN A 69 -6.74 4.35 6.74
C ASN A 69 -7.63 5.60 6.62
N ARG A 70 -7.18 6.64 5.89
CA ARG A 70 -8.01 7.83 5.60
C ARG A 70 -9.19 7.48 4.69
N LEU A 71 -8.97 6.67 3.66
CA LEU A 71 -10.03 6.21 2.75
C LEU A 71 -11.13 5.46 3.53
N LEU A 72 -10.73 4.54 4.42
CA LEU A 72 -11.65 3.80 5.28
C LEU A 72 -12.40 4.71 6.26
N ALA A 73 -11.74 5.75 6.79
CA ALA A 73 -12.38 6.72 7.66
C ALA A 73 -13.48 7.52 6.93
N ASN A 74 -13.21 7.94 5.69
CA ASN A 74 -14.19 8.66 4.86
C ASN A 74 -15.40 7.76 4.51
N ILE A 75 -15.14 6.50 4.15
CA ILE A 75 -16.22 5.51 3.90
C ILE A 75 -17.08 5.33 5.15
N ARG A 76 -16.47 5.27 6.34
CA ARG A 76 -17.19 5.16 7.61
C ARG A 76 -18.07 6.38 7.91
N GLN A 77 -17.69 7.56 7.45
CA GLN A 77 -18.48 8.79 7.59
C GLN A 77 -19.59 8.92 6.54
N GLY A 78 -19.75 7.93 5.64
CA GLY A 78 -20.72 7.98 4.54
C GLY A 78 -20.26 8.82 3.34
N GLU A 79 -19.07 9.42 3.41
CA GLU A 79 -18.48 10.22 2.34
C GLU A 79 -17.79 9.33 1.28
N VAL A 80 -18.52 8.37 0.71
CA VAL A 80 -17.97 7.40 -0.27
C VAL A 80 -17.67 8.07 -1.61
N PHE A 81 -18.57 8.94 -2.07
CA PHE A 81 -18.50 9.64 -3.36
C PHE A 81 -17.86 11.04 -3.23
N ALA A 82 -16.72 11.12 -2.55
CA ALA A 82 -15.96 12.36 -2.43
C ALA A 82 -14.76 12.34 -3.39
N GLU A 83 -14.51 13.44 -4.09
CA GLU A 83 -13.30 13.60 -4.93
C GLU A 83 -12.00 13.38 -4.13
N LYS A 84 -12.04 13.67 -2.83
CA LYS A 84 -10.96 13.39 -1.89
C LYS A 84 -10.56 11.91 -1.90
N ASN A 85 -11.52 10.98 -2.02
CA ASN A 85 -11.26 9.55 -2.06
C ASN A 85 -10.56 9.13 -3.36
N VAL A 86 -10.94 9.72 -4.49
CA VAL A 86 -10.26 9.51 -5.78
C VAL A 86 -8.79 9.97 -5.71
N ARG A 87 -8.52 11.09 -5.02
CA ARG A 87 -7.15 11.56 -4.77
C ARG A 87 -6.36 10.58 -3.89
N LEU A 88 -6.97 10.03 -2.83
CA LEU A 88 -6.34 9.02 -1.99
C LEU A 88 -6.02 7.73 -2.77
N LEU A 89 -6.94 7.25 -3.61
CA LEU A 89 -6.72 6.10 -4.48
C LEU A 89 -5.60 6.35 -5.51
N ARG A 90 -5.49 7.58 -6.03
CA ARG A 90 -4.40 7.99 -6.91
C ARG A 90 -3.05 7.88 -6.21
N VAL A 91 -2.94 8.42 -4.99
CA VAL A 91 -1.71 8.31 -4.19
C VAL A 91 -1.37 6.84 -3.91
N LEU A 92 -2.37 6.04 -3.52
CA LEU A 92 -2.18 4.62 -3.24
C LEU A 92 -1.63 3.85 -4.45
N SER A 93 -2.17 4.13 -5.63
CA SER A 93 -1.68 3.54 -6.89
C SER A 93 -0.23 3.93 -7.19
N TRP A 94 0.12 5.21 -7.07
CA TRP A 94 1.50 5.67 -7.27
C TRP A 94 2.47 5.05 -6.26
N CYS A 95 2.08 4.91 -4.99
CA CYS A 95 2.88 4.22 -3.99
C CYS A 95 3.21 2.78 -4.42
N SER A 96 2.22 2.03 -4.93
CA SER A 96 2.44 0.67 -5.41
C SER A 96 3.40 0.60 -6.62
N PHE A 97 3.31 1.54 -7.56
CA PHE A 97 4.25 1.61 -8.68
C PHE A 97 5.67 1.99 -8.24
N ILE A 98 5.81 2.91 -7.27
CA ILE A 98 7.11 3.26 -6.71
C ILE A 98 7.74 2.05 -6.02
N VAL A 99 6.98 1.31 -5.20
CA VAL A 99 7.45 0.07 -4.56
C VAL A 99 7.86 -0.96 -5.62
N SER A 100 7.04 -1.15 -6.66
CA SER A 100 7.38 -2.05 -7.76
C SER A 100 8.69 -1.67 -8.45
N ALA A 101 8.93 -0.38 -8.71
CA ALA A 101 10.15 0.07 -9.37
C ALA A 101 11.39 -0.20 -8.49
N ILE A 102 11.30 0.10 -7.19
CA ILE A 102 12.37 -0.16 -6.23
C ILE A 102 12.68 -1.66 -6.14
N LEU A 103 11.66 -2.50 -6.04
CA LEU A 103 11.82 -3.95 -5.97
C LEU A 103 12.33 -4.55 -7.28
N PHE A 104 11.94 -4.00 -8.43
CA PHE A 104 12.44 -4.45 -9.72
C PHE A 104 13.94 -4.17 -9.87
N ILE A 105 14.40 -2.97 -9.49
CA ILE A 105 15.84 -2.64 -9.43
C ILE A 105 16.56 -3.55 -8.42
N SER A 106 15.91 -3.85 -7.30
CA SER A 106 16.47 -4.77 -6.29
C SER A 106 16.46 -6.24 -6.74
N GLY A 107 15.77 -6.54 -7.84
CA GLY A 107 15.70 -7.86 -8.45
C GLY A 107 17.03 -8.37 -9.00
N PHE A 108 17.99 -7.48 -9.32
CA PHE A 108 19.30 -7.86 -9.85
C PHE A 108 20.11 -8.77 -8.92
N TYR A 109 19.93 -8.67 -7.60
CA TYR A 109 20.62 -9.52 -6.61
C TYR A 109 19.70 -10.55 -5.95
N TYR A 110 18.37 -10.40 -6.07
CA TYR A 110 17.40 -11.33 -5.46
C TYR A 110 16.18 -11.51 -6.35
N ILE A 111 16.11 -12.63 -7.08
CA ILE A 111 15.06 -12.90 -8.07
C ILE A 111 13.63 -12.84 -7.48
N LEU A 112 13.45 -13.22 -6.21
CA LEU A 112 12.14 -13.11 -5.53
C LEU A 112 11.62 -11.66 -5.48
N PHE A 113 12.49 -10.65 -5.49
CA PHE A 113 12.04 -9.24 -5.53
C PHE A 113 11.42 -8.87 -6.87
N VAL A 114 11.83 -9.50 -7.98
CA VAL A 114 11.17 -9.32 -9.28
C VAL A 114 9.73 -9.84 -9.22
N MET A 115 9.52 -11.00 -8.61
CA MET A 115 8.17 -11.57 -8.44
C MET A 115 7.27 -10.63 -7.62
N ILE A 116 7.78 -10.12 -6.49
CA ILE A 116 7.04 -9.19 -5.65
C ILE A 116 6.79 -7.86 -6.37
N ALA A 117 7.76 -7.37 -7.16
CA ALA A 117 7.60 -6.18 -7.98
C ALA A 117 6.42 -6.33 -8.96
N ILE A 118 6.33 -7.46 -9.68
CA ILE A 118 5.23 -7.73 -10.62
C ILE A 118 3.89 -7.71 -9.88
N CYS A 119 3.80 -8.35 -8.71
CA CYS A 119 2.59 -8.31 -7.88
C CYS A 119 2.23 -6.88 -7.45
N ALA A 120 3.21 -6.08 -7.01
CA ALA A 120 3.00 -4.68 -6.62
C ALA A 120 2.55 -3.81 -7.81
N ALA A 121 3.12 -4.01 -9.00
CA ALA A 121 2.68 -3.33 -10.22
C ALA A 121 1.23 -3.68 -10.56
N PHE A 122 0.87 -4.96 -10.47
CA PHE A 122 -0.49 -5.42 -10.72
C PHE A 122 -1.49 -4.83 -9.73
N LEU A 123 -1.15 -4.78 -8.44
CA LEU A 123 -1.95 -4.07 -7.43
C LEU A 123 -2.08 -2.57 -7.77
N GLY A 124 -1.01 -1.93 -8.24
CA GLY A 124 -1.03 -0.55 -8.73
C GLY A 124 -2.03 -0.34 -9.88
N LEU A 125 -2.12 -1.29 -10.82
CA LEU A 125 -3.08 -1.28 -11.92
C LEU A 125 -4.52 -1.46 -11.42
N ILE A 126 -4.78 -2.42 -10.53
CA ILE A 126 -6.11 -2.61 -9.91
C ILE A 126 -6.57 -1.31 -9.25
N LEU A 127 -5.69 -0.64 -8.51
CA LEU A 127 -6.01 0.65 -7.88
C LEU A 127 -6.33 1.75 -8.89
N ARG A 128 -5.71 1.76 -10.07
CA ARG A 128 -6.09 2.69 -11.16
C ARG A 128 -7.49 2.39 -11.68
N VAL A 129 -7.84 1.11 -11.88
CA VAL A 129 -9.18 0.72 -12.32
C VAL A 129 -10.22 1.15 -11.29
N ILE A 130 -10.01 0.85 -10.00
CA ILE A 130 -10.92 1.25 -8.92
C ILE A 130 -11.05 2.78 -8.86
N LYS A 131 -9.93 3.51 -8.94
CA LYS A 131 -9.95 4.99 -9.01
C LYS A 131 -10.86 5.48 -10.13
N ASN A 132 -10.71 4.94 -11.34
CA ASN A 132 -11.48 5.37 -12.51
C ASN A 132 -12.98 5.04 -12.37
N VAL A 133 -13.31 3.89 -11.78
CA VAL A 133 -14.71 3.53 -11.46
C VAL A 133 -15.32 4.50 -10.45
N PHE A 134 -14.58 4.86 -9.40
CA PHE A 134 -15.05 5.85 -8.42
C PHE A 134 -15.24 7.24 -9.04
N GLU A 135 -14.35 7.64 -9.94
CA GLU A 135 -14.45 8.92 -10.66
C GLU A 135 -15.73 8.96 -11.52
N GLN A 136 -16.04 7.89 -12.27
CA GLN A 136 -17.30 7.78 -13.02
C GLN A 136 -18.52 7.77 -12.10
N ALA A 137 -18.46 7.06 -10.97
CA ALA A 137 -19.56 7.00 -10.03
C ALA A 137 -19.89 8.36 -9.39
N ILE A 138 -18.88 9.21 -9.19
CA ILE A 138 -19.07 10.59 -8.71
C ILE A 138 -19.81 11.43 -9.77
N VAL A 139 -19.41 11.32 -11.04
CA VAL A 139 -20.08 12.04 -12.15
C VAL A 139 -21.56 11.66 -12.25
N ILE A 140 -21.88 10.37 -12.24
CA ILE A 140 -23.26 9.88 -12.29
C ILE A 140 -24.09 10.40 -11.11
N LYS A 141 -23.49 10.43 -9.91
CA LYS A 141 -24.16 10.98 -8.72
C LYS A 141 -24.44 12.48 -8.88
N GLN A 142 -23.46 13.25 -9.37
CA GLN A 142 -23.61 14.68 -9.61
C GLN A 142 -24.73 14.95 -10.62
N GLU A 143 -24.76 14.26 -11.77
CA GLU A 143 -25.81 14.40 -12.78
C GLU A 143 -27.22 14.14 -12.21
N ASN A 144 -27.36 13.13 -11.37
CA ASN A 144 -28.63 12.81 -10.71
C ASN A 144 -29.06 13.88 -9.70
N ASP A 145 -28.11 14.50 -8.98
CA ASP A 145 -28.41 15.59 -8.03
C ASP A 145 -28.86 16.89 -8.75
N PHE A 146 -28.55 17.07 -10.03
CA PHE A 146 -28.96 18.23 -10.84
C PHE A 146 -30.31 18.07 -11.57
N THR A 147 -30.90 16.87 -11.55
CA THR A 147 -32.16 16.58 -12.27
C THR A 147 -33.40 16.60 -11.35
N ILE A 148 -33.23 16.96 -10.07
CA ILE A 148 -34.33 17.10 -9.08
C ILE A 148 -34.81 18.55 -9.03
#